data_AF-A0A7J7LTQ9-F1
#
_entry.id   AF-A0A7J7LTQ9-F1
#
_cell.length_a   1.000
_cell.length_b   1.000
_cell.length_c   1.000
_cell.angle_alpha   90.00
_cell.angle_beta   90.00
_cell.angle_gamma   90.00
#
_symmetry.space_group_name_H-M   'P 1'
#
loop_
_entity.id
_entity.type
_entity.pdbx_description
1 polymer ?
#
loop_
_entity_poly.entity_id
_entity_poly.type
_entity_poly.pdbx_seq_one_letter_code
_entity_poly.pdbx_strand_id
1 'polypeptide(L)'
;MQPFFGMFGYGGAIASMHLGRHALVSSKTKESGKVYMLHLKKEALMSDSGEKTWKTDGGIRDQLDEEISLSPHGSFTKCDELVATGKTSTPVEFQVNNMDLAEFEDGEVATTNLLSCNGPEFVFQLYFSTKQDTTTKSTGSRVSHKANARLKCVYFPLVEGKESIAKILESLDDDRLEVDENFDTFCRVSIRRLGRLLPDARWGRLPFMEPRQKKGGKAQLMKRCCSRVKCFVETDAGFNPNPYKVCLVHFI
;
A
#
# COMPACT_ATOMS: atom_id res chain seq x y z
N MET A 1 -3.16 4.72 -18.14
CA MET A 1 -1.80 4.28 -17.72
C MET A 1 -1.99 3.17 -16.70
N GLN A 2 -1.48 1.96 -16.95
CA GLN A 2 -1.56 0.88 -15.96
C GLN A 2 -0.46 1.08 -14.92
N PRO A 3 -0.76 1.16 -13.61
CA PRO A 3 0.25 1.42 -12.61
C PRO A 3 1.22 0.22 -12.50
N PHE A 4 2.51 0.47 -12.73
CA PHE A 4 3.56 -0.54 -12.65
C PHE A 4 4.12 -0.63 -11.23
N PHE A 5 3.65 -1.63 -10.47
CA PHE A 5 4.11 -1.88 -9.10
C PHE A 5 5.25 -2.91 -9.00
N GLY A 6 5.54 -3.63 -10.09
CA GLY A 6 6.46 -4.76 -10.13
C GLY A 6 7.93 -4.36 -10.16
N MET A 7 8.49 -3.86 -9.06
CA MET A 7 9.89 -3.40 -9.03
C MET A 7 10.92 -4.56 -8.93
N PHE A 8 10.66 -5.55 -8.07
CA PHE A 8 11.67 -6.55 -7.73
C PHE A 8 11.39 -7.98 -8.24
N GLY A 9 10.21 -8.23 -8.79
CA GLY A 9 9.86 -9.53 -9.40
C GLY A 9 9.52 -10.68 -8.44
N TYR A 10 9.72 -10.55 -7.12
CA TYR A 10 9.48 -11.65 -6.16
C TYR A 10 8.31 -11.43 -5.18
N GLY A 11 7.58 -10.31 -5.27
CA GLY A 11 6.56 -9.95 -4.27
C GLY A 11 5.45 -11.01 -4.10
N GLY A 12 4.91 -11.52 -5.21
CA GLY A 12 3.88 -12.57 -5.17
C GLY A 12 4.39 -13.90 -4.60
N ALA A 13 5.63 -14.28 -4.94
CA ALA A 13 6.25 -15.49 -4.42
C ALA A 13 6.48 -15.42 -2.91
N ILE A 14 7.01 -14.29 -2.40
CA ILE A 14 7.20 -14.08 -0.94
C ILE A 14 5.85 -14.11 -0.22
N ALA A 15 4.84 -13.40 -0.72
CA ALA A 15 3.52 -13.36 -0.10
C ALA A 15 2.91 -14.76 0.02
N SER A 16 2.92 -15.53 -1.07
CA SER A 16 2.33 -16.87 -1.08
C SER A 16 3.07 -17.84 -0.14
N MET A 17 4.40 -17.71 -0.01
CA MET A 17 5.21 -18.52 0.92
C MET A 17 5.11 -18.05 2.38
N HIS A 18 4.64 -16.82 2.61
CA HIS A 18 4.38 -16.29 3.94
C HIS A 18 3.02 -16.74 4.46
N LEU A 19 2.00 -16.71 3.60
CA LEU A 19 0.64 -17.16 3.92
C LEU A 19 0.53 -18.69 4.00
N GLY A 20 1.26 -19.41 3.14
CA GLY A 20 1.26 -20.86 3.10
C GLY A 20 2.60 -21.47 2.69
N ARG A 21 2.66 -22.80 2.58
CA ARG A 21 3.84 -23.52 2.06
C ARG A 21 3.71 -23.90 0.59
N HIS A 22 2.57 -23.60 -0.02
CA HIS A 22 2.26 -23.97 -1.39
C HIS A 22 1.37 -22.92 -2.05
N ALA A 23 1.66 -22.61 -3.32
CA ALA A 23 0.83 -21.77 -4.17
C ALA A 23 0.59 -22.47 -5.52
N LEU A 24 -0.66 -22.55 -5.95
CA LEU A 24 -1.03 -22.97 -7.30
C LEU A 24 -1.43 -21.73 -8.10
N VAL A 25 -0.66 -21.41 -9.14
CA VAL A 25 -1.00 -20.34 -10.07
C VAL A 25 -1.63 -20.97 -11.31
N SER A 26 -2.88 -20.62 -11.60
CA SER A 26 -3.58 -20.98 -12.83
C SER A 26 -3.86 -19.72 -13.64
N SER A 27 -3.45 -19.66 -14.90
CA SER A 27 -3.63 -18.47 -15.74
C SER A 27 -4.02 -18.84 -17.15
N LYS A 28 -4.86 -17.99 -17.74
CA LYS A 28 -5.25 -18.06 -19.14
C LYS A 28 -5.29 -16.66 -19.73
N THR A 29 -4.60 -16.48 -20.86
CA THR A 29 -4.74 -15.29 -21.69
C THR A 29 -5.94 -15.44 -22.62
N LYS A 30 -6.45 -14.32 -23.13
CA LYS A 30 -7.56 -14.29 -24.09
C LYS A 30 -7.28 -15.13 -25.35
N GLU A 31 -6.01 -15.22 -25.76
CA GLU A 31 -5.57 -15.85 -27.01
C GLU A 31 -5.21 -17.33 -26.87
N SER A 32 -4.70 -17.76 -25.71
CA SER A 32 -4.09 -19.09 -25.57
C SER A 32 -5.07 -20.28 -25.65
N GLY A 33 -6.36 -20.06 -25.41
CA GLY A 33 -7.39 -21.11 -25.38
C GLY A 33 -7.29 -22.13 -24.23
N LYS A 34 -6.09 -22.35 -23.68
CA LYS A 34 -5.77 -23.29 -22.59
C LYS A 34 -5.43 -22.55 -21.29
N VAL A 35 -5.55 -23.27 -20.18
CA VAL A 35 -5.13 -22.82 -18.85
C VAL A 35 -3.77 -23.42 -18.53
N TYR A 36 -2.82 -22.57 -18.16
CA TYR A 36 -1.48 -22.94 -17.70
C TYR A 36 -1.45 -22.94 -16.19
N MET A 37 -0.86 -23.97 -15.60
CA MET A 37 -0.76 -24.18 -14.17
C MET A 37 0.69 -24.32 -13.75
N LEU A 38 1.05 -23.69 -12.63
CA LEU A 38 2.34 -23.79 -11.99
C LEU A 38 2.17 -23.99 -10.49
N HIS A 39 2.83 -25.01 -9.95
CA HIS A 39 2.88 -25.27 -8.52
C HIS A 39 4.16 -24.68 -7.94
N LEU A 40 4.05 -23.91 -6.87
CA LEU A 40 5.19 -23.42 -6.09
C LEU A 40 5.10 -24.07 -4.72
N LYS A 41 5.99 -25.02 -4.41
CA LYS A 41 6.07 -25.72 -3.12
C LYS A 41 7.33 -25.28 -2.38
N LYS A 42 7.20 -24.89 -1.11
CA LYS A 42 8.35 -24.54 -0.27
C LYS A 42 9.32 -25.71 -0.16
N GLU A 43 8.81 -26.92 -0.01
CA GLU A 43 9.61 -28.13 0.16
C GLU A 43 10.45 -28.41 -1.10
N ALA A 44 9.90 -28.15 -2.29
CA ALA A 44 10.62 -28.28 -3.56
C ALA A 44 11.64 -27.15 -3.80
N LEU A 45 11.48 -26.00 -3.15
CA LEU A 45 12.47 -24.92 -3.15
C LEU A 45 13.62 -25.20 -2.18
N MET A 46 13.33 -25.88 -1.06
CA MET A 46 14.30 -26.17 0.00
C MET A 46 15.00 -27.53 -0.17
N SER A 47 14.48 -28.40 -1.04
CA SER A 47 15.14 -29.67 -1.35
C SER A 47 16.45 -29.41 -2.08
N ASP A 48 17.56 -29.66 -1.41
CA ASP A 48 18.89 -29.58 -2.00
C ASP A 48 19.07 -30.75 -2.98
N SER A 49 18.87 -30.48 -4.27
CA SER A 49 18.99 -31.50 -5.32
C SER A 49 20.39 -31.58 -5.92
N GLY A 50 21.35 -30.74 -5.50
CA GLY A 50 22.67 -30.64 -6.13
C GLY A 50 22.66 -30.16 -7.59
N GLU A 51 21.49 -30.03 -8.22
CA GLU A 51 21.31 -29.45 -9.55
C GLU A 51 21.23 -27.91 -9.45
N LYS A 52 21.95 -27.21 -10.33
CA LYS A 52 21.87 -25.73 -10.46
C LYS A 52 20.56 -25.25 -11.11
N THR A 53 19.59 -26.13 -11.33
CA THR A 53 18.36 -25.85 -12.07
C THR A 53 17.16 -26.22 -11.23
N TRP A 54 16.35 -25.21 -10.88
CA TRP A 54 15.11 -25.41 -10.16
C TRP A 54 14.00 -25.88 -11.11
N LYS A 55 13.30 -26.96 -10.73
CA LYS A 55 12.17 -27.54 -11.48
C LYS A 55 10.98 -27.66 -10.53
N THR A 56 9.77 -27.51 -11.06
CA THR A 56 8.54 -27.67 -10.28
C THR A 56 7.42 -28.24 -11.14
N ASP A 57 6.38 -28.75 -10.48
CA ASP A 57 5.21 -29.30 -11.13
C ASP A 57 4.39 -28.19 -11.81
N GLY A 58 3.73 -28.56 -12.90
CA GLY A 58 2.85 -27.69 -13.65
C GLY A 58 1.99 -28.50 -14.61
N GLY A 59 1.12 -27.81 -15.35
CA GLY A 59 0.25 -28.48 -16.30
C GLY A 59 -0.41 -27.52 -17.28
N ILE A 60 -1.00 -28.10 -18.32
CA ILE A 60 -1.83 -27.39 -19.29
C ILE A 60 -3.15 -28.15 -19.35
N ARG A 61 -4.28 -27.44 -19.23
CA ARG A 61 -5.61 -28.03 -19.28
C ARG A 61 -6.61 -27.14 -20.00
N ASP A 62 -7.78 -27.69 -20.27
CA ASP A 62 -8.95 -26.92 -20.68
C ASP A 62 -9.54 -26.12 -19.50
N GLN A 63 -10.33 -25.11 -19.83
CA GLN A 63 -11.02 -24.28 -18.85
C GLN A 63 -12.11 -25.10 -18.15
N LEU A 64 -12.28 -24.85 -16.85
CA LEU A 64 -13.41 -25.40 -16.09
C LEU A 64 -14.66 -24.54 -16.31
N ASP A 65 -15.85 -25.14 -16.16
CA ASP A 65 -17.14 -24.43 -16.33
C ASP A 65 -17.24 -23.19 -15.42
N GLU A 66 -16.76 -23.31 -14.17
CA GLU A 66 -16.69 -22.20 -13.23
C GLU A 66 -15.80 -21.07 -13.76
N GLU A 67 -14.62 -21.37 -14.31
CA GLU A 67 -13.70 -20.36 -14.83
C GLU A 67 -14.27 -19.63 -16.05
N ILE A 68 -15.02 -20.36 -16.90
CA ILE A 68 -15.75 -19.79 -18.04
C ILE A 68 -16.81 -18.81 -17.53
N SER A 69 -17.59 -19.20 -16.52
CA SER A 69 -18.65 -18.37 -15.95
C SER A 69 -18.12 -17.11 -15.25
N LEU A 70 -17.00 -17.23 -14.55
CA LEU A 70 -16.40 -16.15 -13.74
C LEU A 70 -15.48 -15.24 -14.57
N SER A 71 -15.10 -15.65 -15.78
CA SER A 71 -14.18 -14.91 -16.66
C SER A 71 -14.79 -14.65 -18.04
N PRO A 72 -15.91 -13.91 -18.14
CA PRO A 72 -16.61 -13.66 -19.41
C PRO A 72 -15.73 -12.93 -20.45
N HIS A 73 -14.69 -12.24 -19.99
CA HIS A 73 -13.72 -11.56 -20.86
C HIS A 73 -12.68 -12.51 -21.48
N GLY A 74 -12.70 -13.79 -21.11
CA GLY A 74 -11.88 -14.85 -21.70
C GLY A 74 -10.45 -14.95 -21.15
N SER A 75 -10.11 -14.21 -20.10
CA SER A 75 -8.79 -14.25 -19.46
C SER A 75 -8.89 -14.17 -17.95
N PHE A 76 -8.00 -14.86 -17.24
CA PHE A 76 -7.89 -14.79 -15.79
C PHE A 76 -6.50 -15.14 -15.29
N THR A 77 -6.22 -14.80 -14.04
CA THR A 77 -5.11 -15.35 -13.25
C THR A 77 -5.64 -15.62 -11.87
N LYS A 78 -5.44 -16.84 -11.39
CA LYS A 78 -5.90 -17.35 -10.11
C LYS A 78 -4.70 -17.88 -9.33
N CYS A 79 -4.56 -17.46 -8.08
CA CYS A 79 -3.58 -18.00 -7.15
C CYS A 79 -4.32 -18.69 -6.01
N ASP A 80 -4.30 -20.02 -5.97
CA ASP A 80 -4.88 -20.79 -4.87
C ASP A 80 -3.79 -21.13 -3.84
N GLU A 81 -4.03 -20.79 -2.58
CA GLU A 81 -3.29 -21.31 -1.45
C GLU A 81 -4.08 -22.50 -0.89
N LEU A 82 -3.47 -23.69 -0.77
CA LEU A 82 -4.15 -24.88 -0.23
C LEU A 82 -4.31 -24.77 1.30
N VAL A 83 -5.09 -23.79 1.76
CA VAL A 83 -5.82 -23.89 3.03
C VAL A 83 -7.15 -24.58 2.67
N ALA A 84 -7.63 -25.50 3.52
CA ALA A 84 -8.73 -26.44 3.25
C ALA A 84 -10.13 -25.81 2.99
N THR A 85 -10.20 -24.57 2.52
CA THR A 85 -11.41 -23.89 2.07
C THR A 85 -11.22 -23.53 0.60
N GLY A 86 -11.51 -24.49 -0.28
CA GLY A 86 -11.59 -24.26 -1.72
C GLY A 86 -12.75 -23.30 -2.03
N LYS A 87 -12.48 -21.99 -1.94
CA LYS A 87 -13.37 -20.94 -2.43
C LYS A 87 -12.58 -19.98 -3.31
N THR A 88 -13.03 -19.91 -4.55
CA THR A 88 -12.63 -18.97 -5.59
C THR A 88 -13.34 -17.63 -5.38
N SER A 89 -12.63 -16.50 -5.48
CA SER A 89 -13.23 -15.18 -5.72
C SER A 89 -12.64 -14.55 -7.00
N THR A 90 -13.50 -13.80 -7.70
CA THR A 90 -13.36 -13.21 -9.05
C THR A 90 -12.37 -12.03 -9.13
N PRO A 91 -12.04 -11.56 -10.36
CA PRO A 91 -10.80 -10.81 -10.60
C PRO A 91 -10.75 -9.32 -10.22
N VAL A 92 -11.86 -8.63 -9.93
CA VAL A 92 -11.82 -7.27 -9.34
C VAL A 92 -13.11 -6.94 -8.55
N GLU A 93 -13.44 -7.75 -7.55
CA GLU A 93 -14.19 -7.29 -6.38
C GLU A 93 -13.24 -7.48 -5.21
N PHE A 94 -12.83 -6.39 -4.55
CA PHE A 94 -11.80 -6.45 -3.52
C PHE A 94 -12.43 -6.92 -2.21
N GLN A 95 -12.85 -8.19 -2.14
CA GLN A 95 -13.57 -8.67 -0.97
C GLN A 95 -12.63 -9.20 0.12
N VAL A 96 -12.81 -8.73 1.35
CA VAL A 96 -12.22 -9.32 2.57
C VAL A 96 -13.37 -9.73 3.48
N ASN A 97 -13.40 -10.99 3.93
CA ASN A 97 -14.50 -11.53 4.75
C ASN A 97 -15.91 -11.34 4.13
N ASN A 98 -16.02 -11.46 2.81
CA ASN A 98 -17.24 -11.22 2.01
C ASN A 98 -17.74 -9.75 2.00
N MET A 99 -16.91 -8.78 2.38
CA MET A 99 -17.22 -7.35 2.21
C MET A 99 -16.35 -6.75 1.13
N ASP A 100 -16.93 -5.99 0.19
CA ASP A 100 -16.17 -5.23 -0.80
C ASP A 100 -15.40 -4.09 -0.11
N LEU A 101 -14.07 -4.07 -0.26
CA LEU A 101 -13.22 -3.00 0.26
C LEU A 101 -13.55 -1.63 -0.36
N ALA A 102 -14.24 -1.57 -1.51
CA ALA A 102 -14.76 -0.32 -2.06
C ALA A 102 -15.93 0.25 -1.23
N GLU A 103 -16.67 -0.60 -0.52
CA GLU A 103 -17.77 -0.24 0.37
C GLU A 103 -17.30 -0.01 1.81
N PHE A 104 -16.00 -0.19 2.08
CA PHE A 104 -15.44 -0.04 3.41
C PHE A 104 -15.24 1.45 3.77
N GLU A 105 -16.11 1.97 4.62
CA GLU A 105 -16.11 3.39 5.02
C GLU A 105 -15.03 3.73 6.07
N ASP A 106 -14.50 2.73 6.77
CA ASP A 106 -13.55 2.91 7.89
C ASP A 106 -12.08 2.95 7.45
N GLY A 107 -11.83 3.02 6.14
CA GLY A 107 -10.49 3.21 5.61
C GLY A 107 -9.96 4.63 5.90
N GLU A 108 -8.67 4.76 6.23
CA GLU A 108 -8.03 6.05 6.57
C GLU A 108 -8.41 7.20 5.62
N VAL A 109 -8.44 6.94 4.31
CA VAL A 109 -8.80 7.94 3.29
C VAL A 109 -10.29 8.31 3.36
N ALA A 110 -11.19 7.33 3.47
CA ALA A 110 -12.62 7.55 3.55
C ALA A 110 -12.99 8.32 4.83
N THR A 111 -12.52 7.85 5.99
CA THR A 111 -12.71 8.52 7.28
C THR A 111 -12.14 9.94 7.29
N THR A 112 -10.96 10.16 6.69
CA THR A 112 -10.37 11.50 6.58
C THR A 112 -11.21 12.42 5.70
N ASN A 113 -11.73 11.94 4.58
CA ASN A 113 -12.59 12.73 3.71
C ASN A 113 -13.91 13.08 4.41
N LEU A 114 -14.50 12.15 5.16
CA LEU A 114 -15.75 12.37 5.88
C LEU A 114 -15.63 13.41 7.00
N LEU A 115 -14.50 13.41 7.72
CA LEU A 115 -14.35 14.17 8.97
C LEU A 115 -13.48 15.41 8.87
N SER A 116 -12.85 15.64 7.71
CA SER A 116 -12.11 16.86 7.42
C SER A 116 -13.04 17.98 6.94
N CYS A 117 -12.54 19.22 6.93
CA CYS A 117 -13.30 20.34 6.41
C CYS A 117 -13.44 20.29 4.88
N ASN A 118 -14.58 20.75 4.35
CA ASN A 118 -14.82 20.95 2.91
C ASN A 118 -14.05 22.14 2.30
N GLY A 119 -13.03 22.64 2.99
CA GLY A 119 -12.21 23.75 2.53
C GLY A 119 -11.24 23.34 1.41
N PRO A 120 -10.61 24.31 0.73
CA PRO A 120 -9.61 24.03 -0.29
C PRO A 120 -8.44 23.21 0.29
N GLU A 121 -7.99 22.22 -0.46
CA GLU A 121 -6.84 21.40 -0.08
C GLU A 121 -5.58 22.25 0.02
N PHE A 122 -4.80 22.06 1.08
CA PHE A 122 -3.48 22.66 1.18
C PHE A 122 -2.44 21.69 0.64
N VAL A 123 -1.91 21.98 -0.55
CA VAL A 123 -1.06 21.05 -1.31
C VAL A 123 0.32 21.63 -1.55
N PHE A 124 1.36 20.87 -1.25
CA PHE A 124 2.73 21.13 -1.72
C PHE A 124 3.12 20.13 -2.79
N GLN A 125 3.76 20.63 -3.84
CA GLN A 125 4.43 19.79 -4.83
C GLN A 125 5.93 19.92 -4.64
N LEU A 126 6.59 18.80 -4.38
CA LEU A 126 8.02 18.71 -4.15
C LEU A 126 8.68 17.98 -5.32
N TYR A 127 9.72 18.61 -5.85
CA TYR A 127 10.50 18.11 -6.97
C TYR A 127 11.93 17.89 -6.49
N PHE A 128 12.37 16.65 -6.50
CA PHE A 128 13.71 16.25 -6.07
C PHE A 128 14.56 15.96 -7.30
N SER A 129 15.80 16.45 -7.29
CA SER A 129 16.79 16.11 -8.30
C SER A 129 18.15 15.91 -7.65
N THR A 130 18.72 14.71 -7.80
CA THR A 130 20.09 14.42 -7.39
C THR A 130 20.97 14.25 -8.62
N LYS A 131 22.11 14.90 -8.60
CA LYS A 131 23.18 14.67 -9.58
C LYS A 131 24.08 13.58 -8.99
N GLN A 132 24.18 12.45 -9.68
CA GLN A 132 25.15 11.43 -9.33
C GLN A 132 26.54 11.97 -9.69
N ASP A 133 27.34 12.36 -8.69
CA ASP A 133 28.76 12.62 -8.88
C ASP A 133 29.48 11.29 -8.91
N THR A 134 29.72 10.75 -10.10
CA THR A 134 30.58 9.59 -10.29
C THR A 134 32.01 10.00 -9.97
N THR A 135 32.49 9.65 -8.78
CA THR A 135 33.92 9.67 -8.41
C THR A 135 34.75 8.64 -9.19
N THR A 136 34.15 7.95 -10.17
CA THR A 136 34.84 7.12 -11.16
C THR A 136 34.58 7.68 -12.56
N LYS A 137 35.66 8.16 -13.18
CA LYS A 137 35.70 8.66 -14.56
C LYS A 137 35.20 7.59 -15.55
N SER A 138 33.92 7.66 -15.91
CA SER A 138 33.42 7.09 -17.16
C SER A 138 32.63 8.16 -17.90
N THR A 139 33.16 8.59 -19.04
CA THR A 139 32.52 9.48 -20.01
C THR A 139 31.29 8.79 -20.60
N GLY A 140 30.14 8.97 -19.93
CA GLY A 140 28.86 8.46 -20.40
C GLY A 140 27.75 8.91 -19.47
N SER A 141 27.01 9.95 -19.86
CA SER A 141 25.74 10.44 -19.30
C SER A 141 25.61 10.49 -17.77
N ARG A 142 25.67 11.71 -17.19
CA ARG A 142 25.22 11.96 -15.81
C ARG A 142 23.75 11.56 -15.69
N VAL A 143 23.45 10.43 -15.06
CA VAL A 143 22.06 10.04 -14.77
C VAL A 143 21.59 10.92 -13.60
N SER A 144 20.79 11.94 -13.91
CA SER A 144 20.10 12.71 -12.88
C SER A 144 18.94 11.86 -12.35
N HIS A 145 18.96 11.54 -11.06
CA HIS A 145 17.81 10.90 -10.42
C HIS A 145 16.76 11.97 -10.12
N LYS A 146 15.53 11.75 -10.56
CA LYS A 146 14.39 12.65 -10.33
C LYS A 146 13.31 11.91 -9.56
N ALA A 147 12.71 12.58 -8.60
CA ALA A 147 11.59 12.04 -7.85
C ALA A 147 10.60 13.15 -7.51
N ASN A 148 9.31 12.83 -7.49
CA ASN A 148 8.24 13.79 -7.22
C ASN A 148 7.40 13.32 -6.04
N ALA A 149 7.10 14.25 -5.14
CA ALA A 149 6.18 14.01 -4.03
C ALA A 149 5.11 15.11 -3.96
N ARG A 150 3.86 14.73 -3.71
CA ARG A 150 2.76 15.66 -3.44
C ARG A 150 2.31 15.47 -1.99
N LEU A 151 2.41 16.53 -1.20
CA LEU A 151 1.92 16.56 0.18
C LEU A 151 0.54 17.20 0.18
N LYS A 152 -0.52 16.43 0.46
CA LYS A 152 -1.89 16.94 0.62
C LYS A 152 -2.22 17.02 2.10
N CYS A 153 -2.41 18.23 2.61
CA CYS A 153 -2.78 18.47 4.01
C CYS A 153 -4.28 18.79 4.11
N VAL A 154 -4.94 18.14 5.06
CA VAL A 154 -6.36 18.32 5.37
C VAL A 154 -6.54 18.66 6.84
N TYR A 155 -7.52 19.50 7.15
CA TYR A 155 -7.77 19.99 8.49
C TYR A 155 -9.04 19.36 9.07
N PHE A 156 -8.94 18.85 10.30
CA PHE A 156 -10.03 18.30 11.09
C PHE A 156 -10.60 19.37 12.01
N PRO A 157 -11.83 19.87 11.77
CA PRO A 157 -12.42 20.90 12.61
C PRO A 157 -12.83 20.38 13.99
N LEU A 158 -13.23 21.31 14.86
CA LEU A 158 -14.05 21.00 16.02
C LEU A 158 -15.50 20.91 15.54
N VAL A 159 -16.17 19.80 15.83
CA VAL A 159 -17.58 19.57 15.51
C VAL A 159 -18.32 19.36 16.83
N GLU A 160 -19.32 20.20 17.10
CA GLU A 160 -20.14 20.13 18.34
C GLU A 160 -19.30 20.18 19.62
N GLY A 161 -18.22 20.97 19.61
CA GLY A 161 -17.31 21.11 20.77
C GLY A 161 -16.32 19.95 20.95
N LYS A 162 -16.33 18.96 20.05
CA LYS A 162 -15.45 17.78 20.10
C LYS A 162 -14.47 17.76 18.92
N GLU A 163 -13.27 17.25 19.15
CA GLU A 163 -12.27 17.07 18.08
C GLU A 163 -12.75 15.97 17.12
N SER A 164 -12.80 16.21 15.79
CA SER A 164 -13.21 15.17 14.84
C SER A 164 -12.34 13.91 14.92
N ILE A 165 -11.04 14.05 15.22
CA ILE A 165 -10.14 12.91 15.43
C ILE A 165 -10.55 12.07 16.64
N ALA A 166 -11.11 12.68 17.69
CA ALA A 166 -11.60 11.91 18.83
C ALA A 166 -12.80 11.05 18.42
N LYS A 167 -13.68 11.55 17.54
CA LYS A 167 -14.80 10.75 16.98
C LYS A 167 -14.29 9.53 16.19
N ILE A 168 -13.15 9.64 15.49
CA ILE A 168 -12.50 8.51 14.80
C ILE A 168 -12.01 7.46 15.79
N LEU A 169 -11.33 7.91 16.86
CA LEU A 169 -10.76 7.00 17.83
C LEU A 169 -11.85 6.26 18.62
N GLU A 170 -12.96 6.94 18.91
CA GLU A 170 -14.12 6.33 19.56
C GLU A 170 -14.81 5.27 18.70
N SER A 171 -15.01 5.53 17.40
CA SER A 171 -15.62 4.53 16.52
C SER A 171 -14.75 3.26 16.40
N LEU A 172 -13.42 3.41 16.42
CA LEU A 172 -12.51 2.26 16.40
C LEU A 172 -12.54 1.44 17.71
N ASP A 173 -12.75 2.10 18.86
CA ASP A 173 -12.88 1.43 20.17
C ASP A 173 -14.19 0.65 20.28
N ASP A 174 -15.29 1.19 19.73
CA ASP A 174 -16.60 0.52 19.64
C ASP A 174 -16.51 -0.81 18.85
N ASP A 175 -15.64 -0.85 17.84
CA ASP A 175 -15.35 -2.05 17.03
C ASP A 175 -14.44 -3.08 17.73
N ARG A 176 -14.03 -2.82 18.99
CA ARG A 176 -13.09 -3.63 19.79
C ARG A 176 -11.73 -3.81 19.13
N LEU A 177 -11.32 -2.87 18.28
CA LEU A 177 -9.97 -2.82 17.76
C LEU A 177 -9.09 -2.15 18.82
N GLU A 178 -8.06 -2.83 19.31
CA GLU A 178 -7.12 -2.24 20.27
C GLU A 178 -6.37 -1.07 19.60
N VAL A 179 -6.80 0.16 19.90
CA VAL A 179 -6.14 1.38 19.41
C VAL A 179 -5.37 2.03 20.57
N ASP A 180 -4.04 1.95 20.50
CA ASP A 180 -3.12 2.65 21.44
C ASP A 180 -2.92 4.14 21.07
N GLU A 181 -3.58 4.62 20.02
CA GLU A 181 -3.51 6.01 19.59
C GLU A 181 -4.52 6.90 20.32
N ASN A 182 -4.08 8.10 20.69
CA ASN A 182 -4.92 9.19 21.20
C ASN A 182 -4.76 10.43 20.31
N PHE A 183 -5.48 11.51 20.61
CA PHE A 183 -5.38 12.75 19.83
C PHE A 183 -3.94 13.26 19.66
N ASP A 184 -3.09 13.14 20.67
CA ASP A 184 -1.71 13.60 20.58
C ASP A 184 -0.78 12.60 19.89
N THR A 185 -1.04 11.29 19.98
CA THR A 185 -0.18 10.25 19.37
C THR A 185 -0.61 9.83 17.97
N PHE A 186 -1.84 10.17 17.55
CA PHE A 186 -2.38 9.81 16.24
C PHE A 186 -1.46 10.21 15.09
N CYS A 187 -1.21 9.28 14.19
CA CYS A 187 -0.30 9.49 13.08
C CYS A 187 -0.81 10.60 12.14
N ARG A 188 0.01 11.67 12.00
CA ARG A 188 -0.35 12.86 11.22
C ARG A 188 0.13 12.82 9.78
N VAL A 189 0.99 11.88 9.43
CA VAL A 189 1.59 11.80 8.09
C VAL A 189 1.58 10.36 7.60
N SER A 190 0.87 10.13 6.50
CA SER A 190 0.76 8.81 5.87
C SER A 190 1.43 8.87 4.50
N ILE A 191 2.33 7.93 4.24
CA ILE A 191 3.09 7.89 2.98
C ILE A 191 2.48 6.85 2.05
N ARG A 192 2.22 7.26 0.82
CA ARG A 192 1.78 6.41 -0.28
C ARG A 192 2.78 6.48 -1.42
N ARG A 193 3.02 5.34 -2.04
CA ARG A 193 3.82 5.23 -3.25
C ARG A 193 2.97 4.69 -4.38
N LEU A 194 2.90 5.42 -5.48
CA LEU A 194 2.07 5.07 -6.65
C LEU A 194 0.61 4.77 -6.23
N GLY A 195 0.08 5.52 -5.26
CA GLY A 195 -1.28 5.36 -4.73
C GLY A 195 -1.49 4.25 -3.69
N ARG A 196 -0.44 3.50 -3.30
CA ARG A 196 -0.54 2.48 -2.24
C ARG A 196 0.13 2.92 -0.95
N LEU A 197 -0.53 2.67 0.19
CA LEU A 197 0.02 2.93 1.53
C LEU A 197 1.30 2.13 1.79
N LEU A 198 2.28 2.79 2.37
CA LEU A 198 3.46 2.18 2.96
C LEU A 198 3.26 2.14 4.49
N PRO A 199 2.76 1.02 5.05
CA PRO A 199 2.27 0.97 6.44
C PRO A 199 3.35 1.24 7.50
N ASP A 200 4.61 0.90 7.21
CA ASP A 200 5.73 1.07 8.14
C ASP A 200 6.52 2.35 7.88
N ALA A 201 6.15 3.12 6.85
CA ALA A 201 6.79 4.38 6.54
C ALA A 201 6.35 5.43 7.57
N ARG A 202 7.18 5.64 8.59
CA ARG A 202 6.98 6.67 9.61
C ARG A 202 7.59 7.98 9.12
N TRP A 203 6.77 9.02 9.01
CA TRP A 203 7.24 10.40 8.90
C TRP A 203 6.77 11.15 10.15
N GLY A 204 7.68 11.85 10.80
CA GLY A 204 7.32 12.75 11.91
C GLY A 204 6.33 13.85 11.49
N ARG A 205 5.91 14.65 12.46
CA ARG A 205 5.08 15.83 12.17
C ARG A 205 5.83 16.77 11.22
N LEU A 206 5.10 17.40 10.29
CA LEU A 206 5.70 18.43 9.43
C LEU A 206 6.05 19.66 10.28
N PRO A 207 7.02 20.50 9.88
CA PRO A 207 7.48 21.63 10.69
C PRO A 207 6.39 22.60 11.16
N PHE A 208 5.29 22.74 10.42
CA PHE A 208 4.15 23.60 10.79
C PHE A 208 3.10 22.89 11.68
N MET A 209 3.16 21.57 11.79
CA MET A 209 2.37 20.76 12.73
C MET A 209 3.03 20.70 14.12
N GLU A 210 4.26 21.17 14.24
CA GLU A 210 4.95 21.27 15.52
C GLU A 210 4.67 22.63 16.18
N PRO A 211 4.10 22.64 17.40
CA PRO A 211 3.86 23.87 18.12
C PRO A 211 5.20 24.51 18.52
N ARG A 212 5.49 25.71 18.00
CA ARG A 212 6.60 26.51 18.54
C ARG A 212 6.30 26.86 19.99
N GLN A 213 7.29 26.70 20.88
CA GLN A 213 7.14 27.02 22.30
C GLN A 213 6.72 28.48 22.47
N LYS A 214 5.45 28.70 22.80
CA LYS A 214 4.91 29.99 23.22
C LYS A 214 4.27 29.78 24.59
N LYS A 215 4.46 30.73 25.52
CA LYS A 215 3.83 30.70 26.85
C LYS A 215 2.42 31.32 26.78
N GLY A 216 1.45 30.75 27.51
CA GLY A 216 0.09 31.30 27.71
C GLY A 216 -1.05 30.54 27.00
N GLY A 217 -2.32 30.86 27.32
CA GLY A 217 -3.51 30.15 26.82
C GLY A 217 -3.69 30.16 25.29
N LYS A 218 -3.28 31.25 24.62
CA LYS A 218 -3.24 31.31 23.14
C LYS A 218 -2.28 30.29 22.52
N ALA A 219 -1.24 29.88 23.26
CA ALA A 219 -0.29 28.88 22.80
C ALA A 219 -0.87 27.47 22.84
N GLN A 220 -1.69 27.15 23.86
CA GLN A 220 -2.39 25.87 23.93
C GLN A 220 -3.41 25.71 22.80
N LEU A 221 -4.15 26.78 22.48
CA LEU A 221 -5.06 26.78 21.33
C LEU A 221 -4.31 26.56 20.01
N MET A 222 -3.20 27.27 19.77
CA MET A 222 -2.36 27.06 18.59
C MET A 222 -1.80 25.63 18.53
N LYS A 223 -1.36 25.07 19.67
CA LYS A 223 -0.87 23.69 19.76
C LYS A 223 -1.91 22.68 19.28
N ARG A 224 -3.17 22.85 19.69
CA ARG A 224 -4.27 22.01 19.22
C ARG A 224 -4.54 22.20 17.74
N CYS A 225 -4.57 23.42 17.23
CA CYS A 225 -4.75 23.66 15.79
C CYS A 225 -3.68 22.99 14.93
N CYS A 226 -2.41 23.02 15.34
CA CYS A 226 -1.31 22.32 14.65
C CYS A 226 -1.49 20.80 14.65
N SER A 227 -2.20 20.25 15.64
CA SER A 227 -2.50 18.82 15.77
C SER A 227 -3.81 18.42 15.09
N ARG A 228 -4.53 19.35 14.44
CA ARG A 228 -5.74 19.06 13.68
C ARG A 228 -5.49 18.80 12.19
N VAL A 229 -4.22 18.70 11.78
CA VAL A 229 -3.87 18.49 10.38
C VAL A 229 -3.42 17.05 10.16
N LYS A 230 -3.87 16.42 9.09
CA LYS A 230 -3.27 15.19 8.56
C LYS A 230 -2.71 15.46 7.17
N CYS A 231 -1.56 14.88 6.88
CA CYS A 231 -0.89 14.99 5.60
C CYS A 231 -0.79 13.63 4.93
N PHE A 232 -1.13 13.58 3.66
CA PHE A 232 -0.86 12.45 2.79
C PHE A 232 0.30 12.80 1.87
N VAL A 233 1.36 11.99 1.92
CA VAL A 233 2.53 12.12 1.04
C VAL A 233 2.37 11.13 -0.10
N GLU A 234 2.08 11.61 -1.29
CA GLU A 234 2.02 10.80 -2.51
C GLU A 234 3.35 10.85 -3.24
N THR A 235 4.05 9.73 -3.34
CA THR A 235 5.33 9.62 -4.03
C THR A 235 5.20 8.87 -5.35
N ASP A 236 5.98 9.28 -6.34
CA ASP A 236 6.06 8.59 -7.62
C ASP A 236 7.07 7.42 -7.62
N ALA A 237 7.41 6.93 -8.82
CA ALA A 237 8.36 5.83 -9.00
C ALA A 237 9.82 6.23 -8.69
N GLY A 238 10.13 7.53 -8.57
CA GLY A 238 11.46 8.02 -8.21
C GLY A 238 11.84 7.73 -6.76
N PHE A 239 10.87 7.40 -5.90
CA PHE A 239 11.12 6.94 -4.55
C PHE A 239 11.16 5.41 -4.51
N ASN A 240 12.24 4.83 -4.01
CA ASN A 240 12.39 3.38 -3.94
C ASN A 240 11.88 2.84 -2.59
N PRO A 241 10.94 1.89 -2.59
CA PRO A 241 10.54 1.20 -1.38
C PRO A 241 11.53 0.09 -1.04
N ASN A 242 11.50 -0.39 0.19
CA ASN A 242 12.19 -1.61 0.57
C ASN A 242 11.61 -2.82 -0.20
N PRO A 243 12.35 -3.95 -0.25
CA PRO A 243 11.90 -5.21 -0.87
C PRO A 243 10.45 -5.61 -0.58
N TYR A 244 10.01 -5.41 0.67
CA TYR A 244 8.68 -5.78 1.16
C TYR A 244 7.60 -4.74 0.86
N LYS A 245 7.98 -3.57 0.32
CA LYS A 245 7.10 -2.44 0.00
C LYS A 245 6.30 -1.91 1.18
N VAL A 246 6.87 -1.98 2.38
CA VAL A 246 6.25 -1.46 3.61
C VAL A 246 6.84 -0.11 4.03
N CYS A 247 8.04 0.23 3.56
CA CYS A 247 8.73 1.49 3.86
C CYS A 247 9.59 1.97 2.66
N LEU A 248 10.09 3.20 2.70
CA LEU A 248 11.08 3.74 1.75
C LEU A 248 12.50 3.35 2.17
N VAL A 249 13.41 3.07 1.22
CA VAL A 249 14.80 2.69 1.55
C VAL A 249 15.61 3.89 2.02
N HIS A 250 15.42 5.05 1.38
CA HIS A 250 16.01 6.33 1.78
C HIS A 250 15.03 7.45 1.43
N PHE A 251 14.80 8.38 2.36
CA PHE A 251 14.41 9.75 1.99
C PHE A 251 15.64 10.35 1.33
N ILE A 252 15.51 10.83 0.10
CA ILE A 252 16.62 11.41 -0.67
C ILE A 252 17.34 12.47 0.17
#